data_AF-F1Z4P7-F1
#
_entry.id   AF-F1Z4P7-F1
#
_cell.length_a   1.000
_cell.length_b   1.000
_cell.length_c   1.000
_cell.angle_alpha   90.00
_cell.angle_beta   90.00
_cell.angle_gamma   90.00
#
_symmetry.space_group_name_H-M   'P 1'
#
loop_
_entity.id
_entity.type
_entity.pdbx_description
1 polymer ?
#
loop_
_entity_poly.entity_id
_entity_poly.type
_entity_poly.pdbx_seq_one_letter_code
_entity_poly.pdbx_strand_id
1 'polypeptide(L)' 'MVEAAARDLGLEVAVEKVTDYAEMAKYGILATPGIVIDGKVVHSGGLPREEDVRRWLQA' A
#
# COMPACT_ATOMS: atom_id res chain seq x y z
N MET A 1 0.47 -9.11 3.10
CA MET A 1 -0.92 -8.82 2.68
C MET A 1 -0.95 -8.35 1.22
N VAL A 2 -0.27 -7.25 0.86
CA VAL A 2 -0.27 -6.71 -0.51
C VAL A 2 0.22 -7.71 -1.55
N GLU A 3 1.40 -8.30 -1.37
CA GLU A 3 1.95 -9.31 -2.30
C GLU A 3 1.03 -10.53 -2.49
N ALA A 4 0.42 -11.00 -1.40
CA ALA A 4 -0.51 -12.12 -1.44
C ALA A 4 -1.79 -11.77 -2.22
N ALA A 5 -2.36 -10.59 -1.96
CA ALA A 5 -3.53 -10.11 -2.70
C ALA A 5 -3.23 -9.92 -4.19
N ALA A 6 -2.06 -9.37 -4.56
CA ALA A 6 -1.65 -9.24 -5.95
C ALA A 6 -1.47 -10.59 -6.64
N ARG A 7 -0.83 -11.56 -5.97
CA ARG A 7 -0.67 -12.93 -6.46
C ARG A 7 -2.03 -13.61 -6.71
N ASP A 8 -2.97 -13.48 -5.78
CA ASP A 8 -4.31 -14.05 -5.91
C ASP A 8 -5.08 -13.43 -7.09
N LEU A 9 -4.83 -12.15 -7.37
CA LEU A 9 -5.44 -11.42 -8.49
C LEU A 9 -4.70 -11.63 -9.82
N GLY A 10 -3.56 -12.33 -9.82
CA GLY A 10 -2.73 -12.51 -11.02
C GLY A 10 -2.09 -11.21 -11.52
N LEU A 11 -1.92 -10.22 -10.63
CA LEU A 11 -1.31 -8.93 -10.95
C LEU A 11 0.20 -8.98 -10.71
N GLU A 12 0.96 -8.50 -11.69
CA GLU A 12 2.39 -8.28 -11.52
C GLU A 12 2.59 -6.90 -10.87
N VAL A 13 3.13 -6.90 -9.64
CA VAL A 13 3.35 -5.68 -8.85
C VAL A 13 4.79 -5.67 -8.34
N ALA A 14 5.39 -4.48 -8.33
CA ALA A 14 6.64 -4.24 -7.61
C ALA A 14 6.29 -3.70 -6.22
N VAL A 15 6.62 -4.46 -5.18
CA VAL A 15 6.38 -4.05 -3.79
C VAL A 15 7.70 -3.61 -3.18
N GLU A 16 7.76 -2.33 -2.80
CA GLU A 16 8.88 -1.77 -2.07
C GLU A 16 8.49 -1.51 -0.62
N LYS A 17 9.30 -2.02 0.32
CA LYS A 17 9.13 -1.73 1.74
C LYS A 17 9.90 -0.47 2.09
N VAL A 18 9.18 0.62 2.33
CA VAL A 18 9.76 1.88 2.82
C VAL A 18 9.70 1.92 4.34
N THR A 19 10.84 2.15 4.98
CA THR A 19 10.96 2.40 6.44
C THR A 19 11.59 3.75 6.76
N ASP A 20 12.00 4.49 5.73
CA ASP A 20 12.53 5.84 5.89
C ASP A 20 11.38 6.82 6.19
N TYR A 21 11.44 7.46 7.36
CA TYR A 21 10.43 8.41 7.80
C TYR A 21 10.34 9.64 6.90
N ALA A 22 11.44 10.12 6.34
CA ALA A 22 11.44 11.26 5.45
C ALA A 22 10.74 10.93 4.13
N GLU A 23 10.99 9.74 3.56
CA GLU A 23 10.26 9.27 2.36
C GLU A 23 8.77 9.11 2.65
N MET A 24 8.40 8.50 3.79
CA MET A 24 7.00 8.36 4.19
C MET A 24 6.30 9.73 4.39
N ALA A 25 7.00 10.71 4.98
CA ALA A 25 6.48 12.04 5.20
C ALA A 25 6.21 12.82 3.90
N LYS A 26 6.97 12.56 2.82
CA LYS A 26 6.69 13.16 1.49
C LYS A 26 5.31 12.77 0.95
N TYR A 27 4.84 11.58 1.31
CA TYR A 27 3.49 11.10 0.99
C TYR A 27 2.45 11.52 2.04
N GLY A 28 2.82 12.30 3.07
CA GLY A 28 1.91 12.70 4.13
C GLY A 28 1.49 11.55 5.06
N ILE A 29 2.23 10.44 5.07
CA ILE A 29 1.94 9.28 5.93
C ILE A 29 2.45 9.57 7.35
N LEU A 30 1.53 9.87 8.27
CA LEU A 30 1.83 10.17 9.67
C LEU A 30 1.73 8.92 10.57
N ALA A 31 1.03 7.89 10.12
CA ALA A 31 0.82 6.66 10.86
C ALA A 31 0.91 5.46 9.92
N THR A 32 1.60 4.40 10.37
CA THR A 32 1.70 3.13 9.63
C THR A 32 0.67 2.13 10.13
N PRO A 33 0.22 1.17 9.30
CA PRO A 33 0.57 0.95 7.88
C PRO A 33 0.15 2.09 6.93
N GLY A 34 1.00 2.41 5.95
CA GLY A 34 0.66 3.30 4.82
C GLY A 34 0.91 2.58 3.50
N ILE A 35 0.04 2.78 2.52
CA ILE A 35 0.13 2.14 1.20
C ILE A 35 -0.01 3.21 0.12
N VAL A 36 0.93 3.18 -0.81
CA VAL A 36 0.99 4.04 -1.99
C VAL A 36 1.01 3.14 -3.22
N ILE A 37 0.18 3.44 -4.20
CA ILE A 37 0.11 2.74 -5.49
C ILE A 37 0.25 3.81 -6.57
N ASP A 38 1.18 3.61 -7.51
CA ASP A 38 1.45 4.54 -8.61
C ASP A 38 1.63 6.01 -8.16
N GLY A 39 2.34 6.19 -7.04
CA GLY A 39 2.59 7.51 -6.44
C GLY A 39 1.40 8.13 -5.69
N LYS A 40 0.25 7.44 -5.64
CA LYS A 40 -0.96 7.89 -4.95
C LYS A 40 -1.15 7.14 -3.62
N VAL A 41 -1.37 7.90 -2.55
CA VAL A 41 -1.72 7.33 -1.25
C VAL A 41 -3.12 6.77 -1.30
N VAL A 42 -3.25 5.47 -1.02
CA VAL A 42 -4.55 4.76 -0.94
C VAL A 42 -4.93 4.43 0.50
N HIS A 43 -3.95 4.40 1.41
CA HIS A 43 -4.14 4.11 2.82
C HIS A 43 -3.09 4.80 3.70
N SER A 44 -3.50 5.29 4.87
CA SER A 44 -2.58 5.87 5.85
C SER A 44 -3.13 5.68 7.27
N GLY A 45 -2.48 4.81 8.04
CA GLY A 45 -2.77 4.54 9.44
C GLY A 45 -3.82 3.45 9.66
N GLY A 46 -3.70 2.72 10.77
CA GLY A 46 -4.58 1.59 11.07
C GLY A 46 -4.34 0.37 10.17
N LEU A 47 -4.73 -0.81 10.63
CA LEU A 47 -4.57 -2.04 9.84
C LEU A 47 -5.62 -2.08 8.73
N PRO A 48 -5.23 -2.11 7.44
CA PRO A 48 -6.19 -2.23 6.35
C PRO A 48 -6.84 -3.61 6.35
N ARG A 49 -8.05 -3.71 5.80
CA ARG A 49 -8.71 -5.00 5.56
C ARG A 49 -8.25 -5.59 4.24
N GLU A 50 -8.33 -6.90 4.11
CA GLU A 50 -7.96 -7.58 2.87
C GLU A 50 -8.83 -7.14 1.67
N GLU A 51 -10.12 -6.86 1.92
CA GLU A 51 -11.05 -6.35 0.91
C GLU A 51 -10.60 -5.01 0.32
N ASP A 52 -10.09 -4.11 1.16
CA ASP A 52 -9.61 -2.79 0.74
C ASP A 52 -8.34 -2.92 -0.11
N VAL A 53 -7.40 -3.79 0.31
CA VAL A 53 -6.17 -4.04 -0.45
C VAL A 53 -6.47 -4.57 -1.84
N ARG A 54 -7.40 -5.53 -1.97
CA ARG A 54 -7.82 -6.05 -3.28
C ARG A 54 -8.43 -4.95 -4.14
N ARG A 55 -9.29 -4.11 -3.56
CA ARG A 55 -9.93 -2.98 -4.26
C ARG A 55 -8.91 -1.97 -4.76
N TRP A 56 -7.90 -1.62 -3.96
CA TRP A 56 -6.88 -0.65 -4.37
C TRP A 56 -5.99 -1.15 -5.50
N LEU A 57 -5.68 -2.45 -5.54
CA LEU A 57 -4.85 -3.05 -6.59
C LEU A 57 -5.56 -3.15 -7.95
N GLN A 58 -6.88 -2.97 -7.99
CA GLN A 58 -7.70 -3.05 -9.21
C GLN A 58 -8.26 -1.70 -9.68
N ALA A 59 -7.91 -0.62 -8.97
CA ALA A 59 -8.39 0.74 -9.24
C ALA A 59 -7.45 1.48 -10.20
#